data_AF-X1D655-F1
#
_entry.id   AF-X1D655-F1
#
_cell.length_a   1.000
_cell.length_b   1.000
_cell.length_c   1.000
_cell.angle_alpha   90.00
_cell.angle_beta   90.00
_cell.angle_gamma   90.00
#
_symmetry.space_group_name_H-M   'P 1'
#
loop_
_entity.id
_entity.type
_entity.pdbx_description
1 polymer ?
#
loop_
_entity_poly.entity_id
_entity_poly.type
_entity_poly.pdbx_seq_one_letter_code
_entity_poly.pdbx_strand_id
1 'polypeptide(L)'
;TILSFHTSSRNPIPRVRLCSALKEFNISDRHIRDRIKQLRRSGHLIGSSSGDNSGYYLITTPTDLQEFLVREYQAKINDMRQTVEAMTKSASQRWGPDSIQLKLL
;
A
#
# COMPACT_ATOMS: atom_id res chain seq x y z
N THR A 1 15.34 -14.29 9.95
CA THR A 1 13.97 -13.81 10.25
C THR A 1 12.98 -14.71 9.51
N ILE A 2 11.71 -14.86 9.91
CA ILE A 2 10.78 -15.76 9.20
C ILE A 2 10.65 -15.46 7.69
N LEU A 3 10.85 -14.19 7.32
CA LEU A 3 10.84 -13.75 5.92
C LEU A 3 12.06 -14.19 5.10
N SER A 4 13.15 -14.67 5.71
CA SER A 4 14.34 -15.12 4.95
C SER A 4 14.10 -16.39 4.12
N PHE A 5 13.00 -17.11 4.39
CA PHE A 5 12.55 -18.25 3.58
C PHE A 5 11.53 -17.85 2.48
N HIS A 6 11.15 -16.58 2.44
CA HIS A 6 10.12 -16.04 1.55
C HIS A 6 10.71 -14.87 0.75
N THR A 7 11.50 -15.17 -0.27
CA THR A 7 12.38 -14.20 -0.97
C THR A 7 11.89 -13.75 -2.35
N SER A 8 10.64 -14.07 -2.69
CA SER A 8 10.00 -13.63 -3.94
C SER A 8 8.48 -13.53 -3.79
N SER A 9 7.86 -12.81 -4.71
CA SER A 9 6.40 -12.69 -4.81
C SER A 9 5.68 -14.02 -5.06
N ARG A 10 6.40 -15.03 -5.54
CA ARG A 10 5.89 -16.39 -5.82
C ARG A 10 5.83 -17.27 -4.58
N ASN A 11 6.59 -16.93 -3.54
CA ASN A 11 6.59 -17.63 -2.26
C ASN A 11 6.42 -16.64 -1.09
N PRO A 12 5.29 -15.92 -0.99
CA PRO A 12 5.05 -15.02 0.12
C PRO A 12 4.63 -15.81 1.36
N ILE A 13 5.00 -15.32 2.55
CA ILE A 13 4.40 -15.82 3.78
C ILE A 13 2.94 -15.34 3.85
N PRO A 14 1.95 -16.25 3.95
CA PRO A 14 0.57 -15.86 4.12
C PRO A 14 0.39 -15.05 5.41
N ARG A 15 -0.50 -14.05 5.39
CA ARG A 15 -0.73 -13.19 6.57
C ARG A 15 -1.08 -14.00 7.81
N VAL A 16 -1.98 -14.99 7.68
CA VAL A 16 -2.36 -15.88 8.79
C VAL A 16 -1.15 -16.58 9.39
N ARG A 17 -0.20 -17.05 8.56
CA ARG A 17 1.03 -17.69 9.05
C ARG A 17 1.95 -16.69 9.73
N LEU A 18 2.07 -15.46 9.19
CA LEU A 18 2.83 -14.40 9.83
C LEU A 18 2.24 -14.01 11.20
N CYS A 19 0.92 -13.89 11.30
CA CYS A 19 0.23 -13.61 12.56
C CYS A 19 0.44 -14.73 13.58
N SER A 20 0.30 -16.00 13.16
CA SER A 20 0.58 -17.16 14.02
C SER A 20 2.03 -17.18 14.51
N ALA A 21 3.00 -16.86 13.65
CA ALA A 21 4.41 -16.78 14.03
C ALA A 21 4.71 -15.61 14.99
N LEU A 22 3.85 -14.60 15.05
CA LEU A 22 3.96 -13.44 15.93
C LEU A 22 2.98 -13.48 17.10
N LYS A 23 2.31 -14.62 17.33
CA LYS A 23 1.25 -14.75 18.33
C LYS A 23 1.71 -14.42 19.74
N GLU A 24 2.94 -14.81 20.09
CA GLU A 24 3.54 -14.53 21.40
C GLU A 24 3.71 -13.04 21.69
N PHE A 25 3.73 -12.20 20.65
CA PHE A 25 3.83 -10.75 20.77
C PHE A 25 2.46 -10.05 20.86
N ASN A 26 1.35 -10.81 20.83
CA ASN A 26 -0.03 -10.31 20.86
C ASN A 26 -0.30 -9.15 19.86
N ILE A 27 0.30 -9.24 18.66
CA ILE A 27 0.21 -8.19 17.64
C ILE A 27 -1.01 -8.44 16.76
N SER A 28 -1.92 -7.46 16.68
CA SER A 28 -3.07 -7.50 15.77
C SER A 28 -2.65 -7.38 14.29
N ASP A 29 -3.49 -7.86 13.38
CA ASP A 29 -3.31 -7.70 11.94
C ASP A 29 -3.11 -6.25 11.50
N ARG A 30 -3.81 -5.32 12.16
CA ARG A 30 -3.65 -3.88 11.91
C ARG A 30 -2.24 -3.43 12.28
N HIS A 31 -1.77 -3.82 13.46
CA HIS A 31 -0.41 -3.50 13.92
C HIS A 31 0.66 -4.13 13.02
N ILE A 32 0.47 -5.34 12.50
CA ILE A 32 1.39 -5.96 11.53
C ILE A 32 1.48 -5.09 10.27
N ARG A 33 0.36 -4.69 9.68
CA ARG A 33 0.37 -3.83 8.48
C ARG A 33 1.11 -2.52 8.70
N ASP A 34 0.85 -1.86 9.83
CA ASP A 34 1.49 -0.60 10.15
C ASP A 34 2.99 -0.78 10.45
N ARG A 35 3.36 -1.87 11.10
CA ARG A 35 4.77 -2.21 11.34
C ARG A 35 5.51 -2.51 10.03
N ILE A 36 4.90 -3.24 9.09
CA ILE A 36 5.49 -3.49 7.77
C ILE A 36 5.71 -2.17 7.02
N LYS A 37 4.76 -1.22 7.08
CA LYS A 37 4.96 0.12 6.49
C LYS A 37 6.13 0.87 7.11
N GLN A 38 6.28 0.82 8.44
CA GLN A 38 7.42 1.42 9.14
C GLN A 38 8.74 0.78 8.71
N LEU A 39 8.79 -0.56 8.65
CA LEU A 39 9.99 -1.29 8.25
C LEU A 39 10.41 -0.96 6.82
N ARG A 40 9.46 -0.81 5.88
CA ARG A 40 9.76 -0.35 4.51
C ARG A 40 10.40 1.03 4.50
N ARG A 41 9.87 1.96 5.30
CA ARG A 41 10.41 3.34 5.41
C ARG A 41 11.78 3.38 6.08
N SER A 42 12.12 2.41 6.91
CA SER A 42 13.45 2.28 7.52
C SER A 42 14.44 1.49 6.65
N GLY A 43 14.10 1.19 5.40
CA GLY A 43 15.01 0.55 4.44
C GLY A 43 14.89 -0.97 4.34
N HIS A 44 13.94 -1.62 5.01
CA HIS A 44 13.73 -3.06 4.84
C HIS A 44 12.95 -3.34 3.54
N LEU A 45 13.57 -4.12 2.66
CA LEU A 45 13.03 -4.50 1.35
C LEU A 45 11.94 -5.57 1.46
N ILE A 46 10.78 -5.19 2.00
CA ILE A 46 9.63 -6.09 2.20
C ILE A 46 8.58 -5.82 1.12
N GLY A 47 8.36 -6.77 0.23
CA GLY A 47 7.27 -6.78 -0.74
C GLY A 47 5.95 -7.27 -0.15
N SER A 48 4.86 -7.07 -0.89
CA SER A 48 3.57 -7.70 -0.61
C SER A 48 2.91 -8.18 -1.90
N SER A 49 2.30 -9.36 -1.83
CA SER A 49 1.54 -9.95 -2.93
C SER A 49 0.03 -9.92 -2.62
N SER A 50 -0.78 -9.85 -3.67
CA SER A 50 -2.24 -9.84 -3.65
C SER A 50 -2.78 -11.04 -4.43
N GLY A 51 -4.06 -11.40 -4.21
CA GLY A 51 -4.68 -12.58 -4.82
C GLY A 51 -4.47 -13.86 -4.02
N ASP A 52 -4.51 -15.01 -4.69
CA ASP A 52 -4.49 -16.34 -4.04
C ASP A 52 -3.21 -16.59 -3.23
N ASN A 53 -2.07 -16.05 -3.70
CA ASN A 53 -0.81 -16.00 -2.96
C ASN A 53 -0.63 -14.65 -2.26
N SER A 54 -1.61 -14.22 -1.45
CA SER A 54 -1.48 -12.99 -0.68
C SER A 54 -0.53 -13.14 0.53
N GLY A 55 0.32 -12.14 0.76
CA GLY A 55 1.29 -12.22 1.85
C GLY A 55 2.45 -11.25 1.73
N TYR A 56 3.50 -11.50 2.52
CA TYR A 56 4.72 -10.70 2.56
C TYR A 56 5.94 -11.51 2.12
N TYR A 57 6.93 -10.85 1.53
CA TYR A 57 8.18 -11.49 1.10
C TYR A 57 9.33 -10.49 1.16
N LEU A 58 10.58 -10.96 1.20
CA LEU A 58 11.76 -10.13 0.98
C LEU A 58 12.00 -9.96 -0.51
N ILE A 59 12.21 -8.72 -0.92
CA ILE A 59 12.67 -8.39 -2.25
C ILE A 59 14.19 -8.57 -2.26
N THR A 60 14.69 -9.37 -3.20
CA THR A 60 16.12 -9.72 -3.28
C THR A 60 16.83 -9.17 -4.50
N THR A 61 16.09 -8.66 -5.49
CA THR A 61 16.65 -8.11 -6.72
C THR A 61 16.15 -6.68 -6.99
N PRO A 62 16.94 -5.85 -7.69
CA PRO A 62 16.47 -4.53 -8.13
C PRO A 62 15.25 -4.59 -9.06
N THR A 63 15.16 -5.62 -9.90
CA THR A 63 14.01 -5.84 -10.80
C THR A 63 12.73 -6.08 -10.00
N ASP A 64 12.76 -6.97 -9.01
CA ASP A 64 11.62 -7.25 -8.13
C ASP A 64 11.19 -6.00 -7.35
N LEU A 65 12.15 -5.17 -6.94
CA LEU A 65 11.86 -3.90 -6.29
C LEU A 65 11.09 -2.97 -7.23
N GLN A 66 11.59 -2.80 -8.46
CA GLN A 66 10.95 -1.92 -9.43
C GLN A 66 9.54 -2.39 -9.78
N GLU A 67 9.36 -3.69 -10.04
CA GLU A 67 8.04 -4.28 -10.29
C GLU A 67 7.09 -4.05 -9.10
N PHE A 68 7.57 -4.26 -7.88
CA PHE A 68 6.79 -4.02 -6.68
C PHE A 68 6.38 -2.54 -6.54
N LEU A 69 7.31 -1.60 -6.77
CA LEU A 69 7.02 -0.16 -6.66
C LEU A 69 5.97 0.29 -7.69
N VAL A 70 6.12 -0.17 -8.94
CA VAL A 70 5.16 0.14 -10.01
C VAL A 70 3.77 -0.40 -9.66
N ARG A 71 3.68 -1.68 -9.28
CA ARG A 71 2.40 -2.33 -8.98
C ARG A 71 1.75 -1.80 -7.71
N GLU A 72 2.51 -1.69 -6.62
CA GLU A 72 1.95 -1.43 -5.28
C GLU A 72 1.73 0.06 -5.02
N TYR A 73 2.62 0.93 -5.50
CA TYR A 73 2.61 2.35 -5.16
C TYR A 73 2.28 3.24 -6.34
N GLN A 74 2.95 3.10 -7.48
CA GLN A 74 2.76 4.03 -8.60
C GLN A 74 1.30 4.01 -9.10
N ALA A 75 0.71 2.83 -9.24
CA ALA A 75 -0.69 2.68 -9.62
C ALA A 75 -1.64 3.39 -8.63
N LYS A 76 -1.42 3.19 -7.32
CA LYS A 76 -2.25 3.82 -6.27
C LYS A 76 -2.05 5.33 -6.20
N ILE A 77 -0.82 5.82 -6.36
CA ILE A 77 -0.53 7.26 -6.37
C ILE A 77 -1.27 7.94 -7.53
N ASN A 78 -1.23 7.34 -8.72
CA ASN A 78 -1.92 7.88 -9.89
C ASN A 78 -3.44 7.92 -9.70
N ASP A 79 -4.02 6.83 -9.19
CA ASP A 79 -5.46 6.72 -8.90
C ASP A 79 -5.92 7.74 -7.84
N MET A 80 -5.17 7.85 -6.73
CA MET A 80 -5.44 8.85 -5.70
C MET A 80 -5.32 10.28 -6.24
N ARG A 81 -4.35 10.56 -7.11
CA ARG A 81 -4.20 11.89 -7.74
C ARG A 81 -5.41 12.22 -8.61
N GLN A 82 -5.85 11.31 -9.48
CA GLN A 82 -7.03 11.49 -10.32
C GLN A 82 -8.29 11.73 -9.47
N THR A 83 -8.41 11.01 -8.37
CA THR A 83 -9.52 11.18 -7.42
C THR A 83 -9.52 12.59 -6.81
N VAL A 84 -8.36 13.06 -6.32
CA VAL A 84 -8.23 14.42 -5.77
C VAL A 84 -8.53 15.48 -6.81
N GLU A 85 -8.05 15.34 -8.04
CA GLU A 85 -8.33 16.27 -9.15
C GLU A 85 -9.82 16.34 -9.45
N ALA A 86 -10.49 15.19 -9.57
CA ALA A 86 -11.93 15.12 -9.84
C ALA A 86 -12.76 15.77 -8.71
N MET A 87 -12.46 15.44 -7.46
CA MET A 87 -13.14 16.02 -6.30
C MET A 87 -12.94 17.53 -6.20
N THR A 88 -11.71 18.00 -6.45
CA THR A 88 -11.37 19.43 -6.42
C THR A 88 -12.12 20.18 -7.52
N LYS A 89 -12.20 19.61 -8.73
CA LYS A 89 -12.97 20.19 -9.84
C LYS A 89 -14.46 20.31 -9.48
N SER A 90 -15.05 19.24 -8.93
CA SER A 90 -16.46 19.26 -8.49
C SER A 90 -16.70 20.28 -7.37
N ALA A 91 -15.76 20.40 -6.42
CA ALA A 91 -15.83 21.39 -5.35
C ALA A 91 -15.78 22.82 -5.91
N SER A 92 -14.87 23.12 -6.85
CA SER A 92 -14.76 24.44 -7.49
C SER A 92 -16.02 24.81 -8.30
N GLN A 93 -16.67 23.85 -8.96
CA GLN A 93 -17.95 24.10 -9.64
C GLN A 93 -19.09 24.40 -8.66
N ARG A 94 -19.07 23.74 -7.49
CA ARG A 94 -20.13 23.86 -6.48
C ARG A 94 -19.99 25.10 -5.60
N TRP A 95 -18.77 25.46 -5.23
CA TRP A 95 -18.47 26.47 -4.21
C TRP A 95 -17.40 27.50 -4.64
N GLY A 96 -16.82 27.37 -5.84
CA GLY A 96 -15.76 28.28 -6.31
C GLY A 96 -16.29 29.59 -6.90
N PRO A 97 -15.39 30.50 -7.30
CA PRO A 97 -15.74 31.83 -7.82
C PRO A 97 -16.66 31.80 -9.05
N ASP A 98 -16.58 30.73 -9.85
CA ASP A 98 -17.42 30.52 -11.03
C ASP A 98 -18.72 29.77 -10.73
N SER A 99 -18.99 29.39 -9.48
CA SER A 99 -20.24 28.74 -9.10
C SER A 99 -21.43 29.68 -9.34
N ILE A 100 -22.44 29.21 -10.06
CA ILE A 100 -23.65 29.97 -10.43
C ILE A 100 -24.37 30.52 -9.18
N GLN A 101 -24.16 29.88 -8.02
CA GLN A 101 -24.77 30.25 -6.74
C GLN A 101 -24.27 31.60 -6.18
N LEU A 102 -23.07 32.06 -6.56
CA LEU A 102 -22.57 33.40 -6.22
C LEU A 102 -22.93 34.48 -7.26
N LYS A 103 -23.38 34.09 -8.45
CA LYS A 103 -23.78 35.01 -9.53
C LYS A 103 -25.27 35.39 -9.49
N LEU A 104 -26.03 34.83 -8.53
CA LEU A 104 -27.47 35.09 -8.31
C LEU A 104 -27.76 35.80 -6.97
N LEU A 105 -26.71 36.23 -6.24
CA LEU A 105 -26.77 37.13 -5.08
C LEU A 105 -26.20 38.49 -5.50
#